data_AF-A0A2T4WWU0-F1
#
_entry.id   AF-A0A2T4WWU0-F1
#
_cell.length_a   1.000
_cell.length_b   1.000
_cell.length_c   1.000
_cell.angle_alpha   90.00
_cell.angle_beta   90.00
_cell.angle_gamma   90.00
#
_symmetry.space_group_name_H-M   'P 1'
#
loop_
_entity.id
_entity.type
_entity.pdbx_description
1 polymer ?
#
loop_
_entity_poly.entity_id
_entity_poly.type
_entity_poly.pdbx_seq_one_letter_code
_entity_poly.pdbx_strand_id
1 'polypeptide(L)' 'MNMQYCKIGKVKPILPDIMDLNLLEERHSSYIEEAYNLNQTDASLSDVLYYEAKKLKQSILNLKKTLINDLDVSF' A
#
# COMPACT_ATOMS: atom_id res chain seq x y z
N MET A 1 -30.69 2.82 -39.47
CA MET A 1 -30.28 3.23 -38.11
C MET A 1 -28.86 2.73 -37.89
N ASN A 2 -27.91 3.62 -37.60
CA ASN A 2 -26.49 3.28 -37.48
C ASN A 2 -26.14 3.27 -35.98
N MET A 3 -25.83 2.11 -35.41
CA MET A 3 -25.48 1.99 -33.98
C MET A 3 -24.08 2.53 -33.76
N GLN A 4 -23.99 3.73 -33.21
CA GLN A 4 -22.72 4.30 -32.76
C GLN A 4 -22.39 3.71 -31.39
N TYR A 5 -21.45 2.76 -31.38
CA TYR A 5 -20.89 2.23 -30.13
C TYR A 5 -19.96 3.29 -29.54
N CYS A 6 -20.33 3.88 -28.40
CA CYS A 6 -19.40 4.69 -27.62
C CYS A 6 -18.29 3.76 -27.11
N LYS A 7 -17.06 3.92 -27.64
CA LYS A 7 -15.87 3.27 -27.08
C LYS A 7 -15.66 3.83 -25.67
N ILE A 8 -16.11 3.10 -24.65
CA ILE A 8 -15.74 3.38 -23.26
C ILE A 8 -14.26 3.07 -23.17
N GLY A 9 -13.42 4.10 -23.31
CA GLY A 9 -11.99 3.99 -23.09
C GLY A 9 -11.76 3.44 -21.68
N LYS A 10 -10.91 2.41 -21.57
CA LYS A 10 -10.44 1.94 -20.26
C LYS A 10 -9.65 3.08 -19.64
N VAL A 11 -10.29 3.88 -18.79
CA VAL A 11 -9.59 4.83 -17.93
C VAL A 11 -8.77 3.96 -16.98
N LYS A 12 -7.46 3.83 -17.24
CA LYS A 12 -6.56 3.33 -16.21
C LYS A 12 -6.78 4.25 -15.02
N PRO A 13 -7.15 3.75 -13.83
CA PRO A 13 -7.12 4.59 -12.65
C PRO A 13 -5.71 5.16 -12.61
N ILE A 14 -5.62 6.49 -12.62
CA ILE A 14 -4.41 7.19 -12.24
C ILE A 14 -4.29 6.84 -10.75
N LEU A 15 -3.70 5.68 -10.44
CA LEU A 15 -3.17 5.48 -9.11
C LEU A 15 -2.25 6.69 -8.91
N PRO A 16 -2.44 7.49 -7.85
CA PRO A 16 -1.49 8.54 -7.54
C PRO A 16 -0.12 7.88 -7.55
N ASP A 17 0.70 8.39 -8.46
CA ASP A 17 2.02 7.95 -8.85
C ASP A 17 2.73 7.34 -7.64
N ILE A 18 2.72 6.00 -7.56
CA ILE A 18 3.33 5.17 -6.51
C ILE A 18 3.14 5.79 -5.12
N MET A 19 2.13 5.35 -4.37
CA MET A 19 2.11 5.52 -2.91
C MET A 19 3.53 5.29 -2.38
N ASP A 20 4.24 6.39 -2.07
CA ASP A 20 5.71 6.42 -2.13
C ASP A 20 6.22 5.32 -1.21
N LEU A 21 6.98 4.37 -1.76
CA LEU A 21 7.41 3.19 -1.01
C LEU A 21 8.11 3.61 0.28
N ASN A 22 8.85 4.72 0.22
CA ASN A 22 9.50 5.34 1.36
C ASN A 22 8.48 5.85 2.39
N LEU A 23 7.42 6.53 1.96
CA LEU A 23 6.36 7.02 2.85
C LEU A 23 5.61 5.87 3.54
N LEU A 24 5.41 4.75 2.83
CA LEU A 24 4.82 3.55 3.43
C LEU A 24 5.77 2.92 4.45
N GLU A 25 7.06 2.80 4.14
CA GLU A 25 8.05 2.28 5.08
C GLU A 25 8.18 3.14 6.33
N GLU A 26 8.18 4.47 6.17
CA GLU A 26 8.16 5.43 7.26
C GLU A 26 6.92 5.25 8.14
N ARG A 27 5.73 5.23 7.54
CA ARG A 27 4.47 5.02 8.27
C ARG A 27 4.43 3.67 9.00
N HIS A 28 4.96 2.61 8.39
CA HIS A 28 5.10 1.32 9.07
C HIS A 28 5.96 1.44 10.32
N SER A 29 7.12 2.11 10.19
CA SER A 29 8.03 2.33 11.33
C SER A 29 7.33 3.10 12.45
N SER A 30 6.64 4.19 12.11
CA SER A 30 5.90 5.00 13.10
C SER A 30 4.84 4.19 13.85
N TYR A 31 4.06 3.35 13.16
CA TYR A 31 3.04 2.53 13.83
C TYR A 31 3.63 1.48 14.76
N ILE A 32 4.78 0.88 14.40
CA ILE A 32 5.48 -0.06 15.29
C ILE A 32 6.01 0.65 16.54
N GLU A 33 6.58 1.84 16.38
CA GLU A 33 7.09 2.64 17.48
C GLU A 33 5.96 3.09 18.41
N GLU A 34 4.88 3.61 17.85
CA GLU A 34 3.70 4.04 18.62
C GLU A 34 3.04 2.87 19.36
N ALA A 35 2.89 1.71 18.70
CA ALA A 35 2.40 0.50 19.34
C ALA A 35 3.29 0.08 20.53
N TYR A 36 4.60 0.08 20.33
CA TYR A 36 5.56 -0.26 21.39
C TYR A 36 5.45 0.68 22.60
N ASN A 37 5.34 1.98 22.35
CA ASN A 37 5.21 3.00 23.38
C ASN A 37 3.89 2.88 24.15
N LEU A 38 2.79 2.52 23.45
CA LEU A 38 1.47 2.35 24.05
C LEU A 38 1.27 1.00 24.72
N ASN A 39 2.15 0.02 24.49
CA ASN A 39 1.97 -1.34 24.96
C ASN A 39 1.72 -1.48 26.47
N GLN A 40 2.25 -0.57 27.28
CA GLN A 40 2.09 -0.58 28.73
C GLN A 40 0.92 0.28 29.24
N THR A 41 0.46 1.26 28.45
CA THR A 41 -0.56 2.24 28.85
C THR A 41 -1.93 1.93 28.24
N ASP A 42 -1.95 1.47 26.99
CA ASP A 42 -3.13 1.02 26.27
C ASP A 42 -2.78 -0.16 25.37
N ALA A 43 -2.87 -1.36 25.95
CA ALA A 43 -2.60 -2.61 25.23
C ALA A 43 -3.57 -2.84 24.07
N SER A 44 -4.81 -2.36 24.17
CA SER A 44 -5.81 -2.54 23.12
C SER A 44 -5.49 -1.72 21.87
N LEU A 45 -5.05 -0.47 22.06
CA LEU A 45 -4.60 0.38 20.97
C LEU A 45 -3.26 -0.08 20.40
N SER A 46 -2.34 -0.54 21.26
CA SER A 46 -1.09 -1.20 20.84
C SER A 46 -1.34 -2.36 19.89
N ASP A 47 -2.25 -3.28 20.24
CA ASP A 47 -2.60 -4.43 19.39
C ASP A 47 -3.17 -4.01 18.03
N VAL A 48 -4.02 -2.98 18.00
CA VAL A 48 -4.59 -2.43 16.75
C VAL A 48 -3.49 -1.85 15.88
N LEU A 49 -2.57 -1.07 16.45
CA LEU A 49 -1.45 -0.47 15.71
C LEU A 49 -0.50 -1.54 15.16
N TYR A 50 -0.19 -2.58 15.94
CA TYR A 50 0.59 -3.73 15.45
C TYR A 50 -0.10 -4.45 14.29
N TYR A 51 -1.42 -4.63 14.37
CA TYR A 51 -2.19 -5.24 13.30
C TYR A 51 -2.18 -4.41 12.01
N GLU A 52 -2.35 -3.09 12.11
CA GLU A 52 -2.28 -2.18 10.97
C GLU A 52 -0.86 -2.11 10.38
N ALA A 53 0.18 -2.07 11.22
CA ALA A 53 1.57 -2.16 10.76
C ALA A 53 1.82 -3.46 9.98
N LYS A 54 1.29 -4.60 10.45
CA LYS A 54 1.39 -5.88 9.74
C LYS A 54 0.73 -5.85 8.36
N LYS A 55 -0.45 -5.25 8.23
CA LYS A 55 -1.11 -5.06 6.91
C LYS A 55 -0.28 -4.17 5.99
N LEU A 56 0.29 -3.09 6.53
CA LEU A 56 1.09 -2.16 5.76
C LEU A 56 2.36 -2.84 5.23
N LYS A 57 3.01 -3.68 6.05
CA LYS A 57 4.16 -4.51 5.65
C LYS A 57 3.82 -5.44 4.48
N GLN A 58 2.65 -6.07 4.50
CA GLN A 58 2.19 -6.92 3.39
C GLN A 58 2.00 -6.10 2.11
N SER A 59 1.44 -4.90 2.23
CA SER A 59 1.23 -3.99 1.10
C SER A 59 2.57 -3.55 0.49
N ILE A 60 3.55 -3.17 1.31
CA ILE A 60 4.92 -2.85 0.89
C ILE A 60 5.56 -4.03 0.16
N LEU A 61 5.44 -5.26 0.69
CA LEU A 61 6.01 -6.45 0.07
C LEU A 61 5.38 -6.73 -1.30
N ASN A 62 4.06 -6.55 -1.42
CA ASN A 62 3.36 -6.73 -2.70
C ASN A 62 3.79 -5.68 -3.72
N LEU A 63 3.91 -4.41 -3.32
CA LEU A 63 4.40 -3.34 -4.19
C LEU A 63 5.83 -3.60 -4.67
N LYS A 64 6.73 -4.02 -3.76
CA LYS A 64 8.11 -4.40 -4.12
C LYS A 64 8.14 -5.53 -5.15
N LYS A 65 7.29 -6.56 -4.98
CA LYS A 65 7.18 -7.68 -5.93
C LYS A 65 6.69 -7.22 -7.30
N THR A 66 5.67 -6.36 -7.35
CA THR A 66 5.18 -5.81 -8.62
C THR A 66 6.26 -5.01 -9.34
N LEU A 67 6.99 -4.15 -8.61
CA LEU A 67 8.07 -3.35 -9.18
C LEU A 67 9.21 -4.22 -9.76
N ILE A 68 9.56 -5.32 -9.08
CA ILE A 68 10.57 -6.27 -9.57
C ILE A 68 10.08 -6.99 -10.84
N ASN A 69 8.83 -7.46 -10.85
CA ASN A 69 8.28 -8.16 -12.01
C ASN A 69 8.16 -7.23 -13.24
N ASP A 70 7.85 -5.95 -13.04
CA ASP A 70 7.80 -4.96 -14.13
C ASP A 70 9.19 -4.69 -14.73
N LEU A 71 10.25 -4.76 -13.93
CA LEU A 71 11.64 -4.67 -14.40
C LEU A 71 12.03 -5.91 -15.24
N ASP A 72 11.66 -7.12 -14.80
CA ASP A 72 11.99 -8.36 -15.52
C ASP A 72 11.27 -8.51 -16.87
N VAL A 73 10.07 -7.92 -17.02
CA VAL A 73 9.29 -7.95 -18.28
C VAL A 73 9.83 -6.92 -19.30
N SER A 74 10.68 -6.00 -18.87
CA SER A 74 11.22 -4.89 -19.68
C SER A 74 12.58 -5.20 -20.33
N PHE A 75 13.16 -6.39 -20.11
CA PHE A 75 14.41 -6.85 -20.70
C PHE A 75 14.20 -7.87 -21.84
#